data_AF-A0A351IYJ1-F1
#
_entry.id   AF-A0A351IYJ1-F1
#
_cell.length_a   1.000
_cell.length_b   1.000
_cell.length_c   1.000
_cell.angle_alpha   90.00
_cell.angle_beta   90.00
_cell.angle_gamma   90.00
#
_symmetry.space_group_name_H-M   'P 1'
#
loop_
_entity.id
_entity.type
_entity.pdbx_description
1 polymer ?
#
loop_
_entity_poly.entity_id
_entity_poly.type
_entity_poly.pdbx_seq_one_letter_code
_entity_poly.pdbx_strand_id
1 'polypeptide(L)'
;ADQYGVSFSDAKIDHAAVVKRKNKVVKTLVSGVTYKMKSAHVTVVNASAQITGKTSDGFTVKAGDETYGGKKLLICTGSSPVLPPINGL
;
A
#
# COMPACT_ATOMS: atom_id res chain seq x y z
N ALA A 1 31.25 11.05 -30.64
CA ALA A 1 31.30 12.20 -29.71
C ALA A 1 31.04 13.51 -30.44
N ASP A 2 31.58 13.74 -31.64
CA ASP A 2 31.66 15.09 -32.23
C ASP A 2 30.40 15.73 -32.83
N GLN A 3 29.23 15.06 -32.89
CA GLN A 3 27.97 15.74 -33.27
C GLN A 3 27.16 16.29 -32.10
N TYR A 4 27.35 15.75 -30.88
CA TYR A 4 26.64 16.20 -29.66
C TYR A 4 27.53 16.30 -28.41
N GLY A 5 28.84 16.07 -28.55
CA GLY A 5 29.87 16.24 -27.52
C GLY A 5 29.90 15.21 -26.38
N VAL A 6 29.04 14.19 -26.35
CA VAL A 6 28.94 13.28 -25.19
C VAL A 6 29.79 12.01 -25.37
N SER A 7 30.63 11.71 -24.37
CA SER A 7 31.41 10.48 -24.23
C SER A 7 31.46 9.99 -22.77
N PHE A 8 31.40 8.69 -22.54
CA PHE A 8 31.53 8.04 -21.21
C PHE A 8 32.25 6.69 -21.36
N SER A 9 33.03 6.27 -20.36
CA SER A 9 33.84 5.02 -20.41
C SER A 9 33.47 3.98 -19.35
N ASP A 10 33.00 4.37 -18.16
CA ASP A 10 32.83 3.48 -16.99
C ASP A 10 31.46 3.62 -16.32
N ALA A 11 30.38 3.53 -17.09
CA ALA A 11 29.03 3.53 -16.52
C ALA A 11 28.81 2.25 -15.69
N LYS A 12 28.43 2.40 -14.41
CA LYS A 12 28.14 1.29 -13.50
C LYS A 12 26.80 1.51 -12.78
N ILE A 13 26.13 0.40 -12.47
CA ILE A 13 24.91 0.40 -11.67
C ILE A 13 25.21 -0.09 -10.25
N ASP A 14 24.82 0.71 -9.26
CA ASP A 14 24.63 0.25 -7.90
C ASP A 14 23.13 -0.05 -7.68
N HIS A 15 22.77 -1.32 -7.84
CA HIS A 15 21.38 -1.73 -7.69
C HIS A 15 20.84 -1.52 -6.26
N ALA A 16 21.70 -1.62 -5.24
CA ALA A 16 21.30 -1.36 -3.86
C ALA A 16 20.93 0.12 -3.66
N ALA A 17 21.70 1.05 -4.24
CA ALA A 17 21.37 2.47 -4.24
C ALA A 17 20.06 2.77 -4.98
N VAL A 18 19.81 2.10 -6.12
CA VAL A 18 18.56 2.22 -6.87
C VAL A 18 17.35 1.79 -6.02
N VAL A 19 17.41 0.60 -5.39
CA VAL A 19 16.34 0.09 -4.53
C VAL A 19 16.13 0.99 -3.31
N LYS A 20 17.21 1.50 -2.71
CA LYS A 20 17.14 2.44 -1.57
C LYS A 20 16.40 3.72 -1.96
N ARG A 21 16.70 4.31 -3.13
CA ARG A 21 15.99 5.48 -3.64
C ARG A 21 14.52 5.17 -3.88
N LYS A 22 14.21 4.03 -4.51
CA LYS A 22 12.82 3.58 -4.73
C LYS A 22 12.06 3.50 -3.39
N ASN A 23 12.63 2.85 -2.38
CA ASN A 23 12.00 2.72 -1.06
C ASN A 23 11.78 4.07 -0.37
N LYS A 24 12.71 5.03 -0.54
CA LYS A 24 12.54 6.39 -0.03
C LYS A 24 11.31 7.07 -0.63
N VAL A 25 11.13 6.98 -1.95
CA VAL A 25 9.97 7.57 -2.64
C VAL A 25 8.66 6.92 -2.17
N VAL A 26 8.63 5.59 -2.06
CA VAL A 26 7.46 4.86 -1.53
C VAL A 26 7.09 5.37 -0.13
N LYS A 27 8.07 5.49 0.78
CA LYS A 27 7.84 5.99 2.14
C LYS A 27 7.26 7.40 2.15
N THR A 28 7.82 8.31 1.33
CA THR A 28 7.31 9.69 1.22
C THR A 28 5.85 9.73 0.78
N LEU A 29 5.48 8.93 -0.23
CA LEU A 29 4.10 8.89 -0.74
C LEU A 29 3.12 8.30 0.30
N VAL A 30 3.50 7.18 0.94
CA VAL A 30 2.68 6.55 1.98
C VAL A 30 2.46 7.50 3.15
N SER A 31 3.52 8.17 3.64
CA SER A 31 3.41 9.20 4.68
C SER A 31 2.47 10.34 4.29
N GLY A 32 2.48 10.77 3.02
CA GLY A 32 1.57 11.78 2.52
C GLY A 32 0.10 11.36 2.59
N VAL A 33 -0.21 10.09 2.30
CA VAL A 33 -1.57 9.55 2.44
C VAL A 33 -1.99 9.51 3.91
N THR A 34 -1.13 9.04 4.82
CA THR A 34 -1.41 9.03 6.26
C THR A 34 -1.72 10.42 6.78
N TYR A 35 -0.95 11.43 6.36
CA TYR A 35 -1.20 12.82 6.73
C TYR A 35 -2.58 13.30 6.25
N LYS A 36 -2.94 13.04 4.98
CA LYS A 36 -4.24 13.41 4.43
C LYS A 36 -5.41 12.77 5.19
N MET A 37 -5.29 11.49 5.55
CA MET A 37 -6.31 10.80 6.34
C MET A 37 -6.49 11.45 7.72
N LYS A 38 -5.38 11.77 8.39
CA LYS A 38 -5.41 12.48 9.68
C LYS A 38 -6.05 13.87 9.55
N SER A 39 -5.67 14.65 8.53
CA SER A 39 -6.25 15.97 8.26
C SER A 39 -7.74 15.91 7.93
N ALA A 40 -8.20 14.82 7.31
CA ALA A 40 -9.61 14.56 7.05
C ALA A 40 -10.35 13.94 8.25
N HIS A 41 -9.70 13.83 9.42
CA HIS A 41 -10.29 13.27 10.65
C HIS A 41 -10.75 11.81 10.49
N VAL A 42 -10.07 11.05 9.64
CA VAL A 42 -10.34 9.62 9.42
C VAL A 42 -9.66 8.80 10.51
N THR A 43 -10.43 7.98 11.22
CA THR A 43 -9.88 6.95 12.12
C THR A 43 -9.30 5.81 11.29
N VAL A 44 -8.00 5.58 11.42
CA VAL A 44 -7.30 4.49 10.72
C VAL A 44 -6.95 3.40 11.71
N VAL A 45 -7.45 2.19 11.47
CA VAL A 45 -7.15 0.99 12.27
C VAL A 45 -6.23 0.10 11.46
N ASN A 46 -4.98 -0.06 11.90
CA ASN A 46 -3.98 -0.91 11.23
C ASN A 46 -4.13 -2.37 11.67
N ALA A 47 -5.21 -3.02 11.22
CA ALA A 47 -5.48 -4.42 11.50
C ALA A 47 -6.20 -5.09 10.32
N SER A 48 -6.13 -6.42 10.26
CA SER A 48 -7.01 -7.18 9.36
C SER A 48 -8.45 -7.04 9.84
N ALA A 49 -9.36 -6.81 8.91
CA ALA A 49 -10.76 -6.59 9.19
C ALA A 49 -11.63 -7.73 8.63
N GLN A 50 -12.65 -8.12 9.38
CA GLN A 50 -13.65 -9.11 8.97
C GLN A 50 -15.05 -8.52 9.13
N ILE A 51 -15.87 -8.65 8.10
CA ILE A 51 -17.29 -8.29 8.17
C ILE A 51 -17.99 -9.36 9.01
N THR A 52 -18.59 -8.98 10.13
CA THR A 52 -19.23 -9.92 11.07
C THR A 52 -20.74 -10.05 10.81
N GLY A 53 -21.36 -9.07 10.15
CA GLY A 53 -22.77 -9.17 9.80
C GLY A 53 -23.41 -7.86 9.34
N LYS A 54 -24.72 -7.96 9.09
CA LYS A 54 -25.59 -6.83 8.78
C LYS A 54 -26.73 -6.81 9.81
N THR A 55 -26.97 -5.65 10.41
CA THR A 55 -28.03 -5.40 11.38
C THR A 55 -29.07 -4.43 10.81
N SER A 56 -30.12 -4.13 11.57
CA SER A 56 -31.09 -3.07 11.24
C SER A 56 -30.43 -1.70 11.09
N ASP A 57 -29.34 -1.46 11.83
CA ASP A 57 -28.66 -0.16 11.89
C ASP A 57 -27.48 -0.03 10.92
N GLY A 58 -27.09 -1.12 10.24
CA GLY A 58 -26.02 -1.10 9.25
C GLY A 58 -25.21 -2.40 9.19
N PHE A 59 -23.90 -2.26 9.16
CA PHE A 59 -22.92 -3.34 9.08
C PHE A 59 -22.00 -3.33 10.29
N THR A 60 -21.56 -4.51 10.71
CA THR A 60 -20.58 -4.69 11.77
C THR A 60 -19.29 -5.30 11.20
N VAL A 61 -18.15 -4.74 11.62
CA VAL A 61 -16.82 -5.15 11.18
C VAL A 61 -15.94 -5.29 12.41
N LYS A 62 -15.26 -6.43 12.55
CA LYS A 62 -14.22 -6.63 13.57
C LYS A 62 -12.86 -6.30 12.96
N ALA A 63 -12.05 -5.49 13.63
CA ALA A 63 -10.67 -5.23 13.24
C ALA A 63 -9.78 -5.25 14.48
N GLY A 64 -8.83 -6.19 14.53
CA GLY A 64 -8.13 -6.52 15.78
C GLY A 64 -9.13 -7.06 16.83
N ASP A 65 -9.09 -6.48 18.03
CA ASP A 65 -9.97 -6.87 19.14
C ASP A 65 -11.25 -6.02 19.23
N GLU A 66 -11.36 -4.98 18.40
CA GLU A 66 -12.50 -4.06 18.42
C GLU A 66 -13.54 -4.39 17.34
N THR A 67 -14.80 -4.08 17.64
CA THR A 67 -15.92 -4.19 16.69
C THR A 67 -16.49 -2.80 16.41
N TYR A 68 -16.61 -2.48 15.13
CA TYR A 68 -17.09 -1.21 14.61
C TYR A 68 -18.43 -1.39 13.90
N GLY A 69 -19.35 -0.44 14.11
CA GLY A 69 -20.64 -0.38 13.43
C GLY A 69 -20.71 0.80 12.45
N GLY A 70 -21.35 0.61 11.31
CA GLY A 70 -21.55 1.69 10.34
C GLY A 70 -22.73 1.46 9.40
N LYS A 71 -23.48 2.52 9.08
CA LYS A 71 -24.67 2.44 8.20
C LYS A 71 -24.35 1.97 6.78
N LYS A 72 -23.15 2.30 6.28
CA LYS A 72 -22.66 1.97 4.94
C LYS A 72 -21.30 1.30 5.06
N LEU A 73 -21.07 0.31 4.20
CA LEU A 73 -19.81 -0.41 4.12
C LEU A 73 -19.31 -0.37 2.66
N LEU A 74 -18.06 0.04 2.48
CA LEU A 74 -17.35 -0.01 1.20
C LEU A 74 -16.18 -0.99 1.31
N ILE A 75 -16.10 -1.95 0.39
CA ILE A 75 -15.11 -3.03 0.41
C ILE A 75 -14.00 -2.69 -0.59
N CYS A 76 -12.78 -2.47 -0.07
CA CYS A 76 -11.60 -2.06 -0.84
C CYS A 76 -10.40 -2.99 -0.59
N THR A 77 -10.59 -4.30 -0.59
CA THR A 77 -9.56 -5.30 -0.22
C THR A 77 -8.46 -5.52 -1.27
N GLY A 78 -8.59 -4.92 -2.46
CA GLY A 78 -7.60 -5.06 -3.53
C GLY A 78 -7.60 -6.44 -4.20
N SER A 79 -6.46 -6.83 -4.76
CA SER A 79 -6.23 -8.10 -5.45
C SER A 79 -4.87 -8.69 -5.09
N SER A 80 -4.66 -9.97 -5.39
CA SER A 80 -3.39 -10.68 -5.22
C SER A 80 -3.01 -11.42 -6.52
N PRO A 81 -1.71 -11.64 -6.78
CA PRO A 81 -1.28 -12.44 -7.91
C PRO A 81 -1.68 -13.91 -7.72
N VAL A 82 -2.03 -14.57 -8.82
CA VAL A 82 -2.28 -16.02 -8.82
C VAL A 82 -0.94 -16.75 -8.90
N LEU A 83 -0.68 -17.63 -7.93
CA LEU A 83 0.47 -18.53 -7.95
C LEU A 83 0.05 -19.86 -8.56
N PRO A 84 0.72 -20.35 -9.62
CA PRO A 84 0.49 -21.70 -10.13
C PRO A 84 0.68 -22.75 -9.03
N PRO A 85 -0.15 -23.82 -9.00
CA PRO A 85 -0.04 -24.88 -7.99
C PRO A 85 1.13 -25.83 -8.30
N ILE A 86 2.34 -25.28 -8.38
CA ILE A 86 3.59 -26.00 -8.59
C ILE A 86 4.40 -25.84 -7.33
N ASN A 87 4.66 -26.95 -6.64
CA ASN A 87 5.47 -26.95 -5.43
C ASN A 87 6.90 -26.46 -5.73
N GLY A 88 7.39 -25.48 -4.98
CA GLY A 88 8.77 -24.98 -5.09
C GLY A 88 8.95 -23.66 -5.84
N LEU A 89 7.86 -22.96 -6.17
CA LEU A 89 7.88 -21.54 -6.56
C LEU A 89 8.13 -20.60 -5.37
#